data_AF-A0A7V9VAE4-F1
#
_entry.id   AF-A0A7V9VAE4-F1
#
_cell.length_a   1.000
_cell.length_b   1.000
_cell.length_c   1.000
_cell.angle_alpha   90.00
_cell.angle_beta   90.00
_cell.angle_gamma   90.00
#
_symmetry.space_group_name_H-M   'P 1'
#
loop_
_entity.id
_entity.type
_entity.pdbx_description
1 polymer ?
#
loop_
_entity_poly.entity_id
_entity_poly.type
_entity_poly.pdbx_seq_one_letter_code
_entity_poly.pdbx_strand_id
1 'polypeptide(L)' 'WQERLADAGVPTTEVLDRQYFKSIYFNDPDGHILEIATAGPGFATDEDPAHLGESLRLPAWLEADRPAIAGRLRPLTVG' A
#
# COMPACT_ATOMS: atom_id res chain seq x y z
N TRP A 1 -5.72 14.21 9.12
CA TRP A 1 -4.97 14.81 7.99
C TRP A 1 -5.89 15.31 6.90
N GLN A 2 -6.86 14.52 6.40
CA GLN A 2 -7.82 15.00 5.39
C GLN A 2 -8.52 16.31 5.78
N GLU A 3 -9.07 16.42 6.99
CA GLU A 3 -9.70 17.65 7.49
C GLU A 3 -8.75 18.85 7.43
N ARG A 4 -7.53 18.69 7.97
CA ARG A 4 -6.51 19.75 7.96
C ARG A 4 -6.11 20.20 6.54
N LEU A 5 -6.07 19.27 5.58
CA LEU A 5 -5.78 19.59 4.19
C LEU A 5 -6.98 20.25 3.50
N ALA A 6 -8.20 19.80 3.81
CA ALA A 6 -9.43 20.41 3.33
C ALA A 6 -9.59 21.87 3.82
N ASP A 7 -9.28 22.13 5.10
CA ASP A 7 -9.26 23.48 5.68
C ASP A 7 -8.25 24.40 4.99
N ALA A 8 -7.18 23.83 4.42
CA ALA A 8 -6.17 24.54 3.63
C ALA A 8 -6.51 24.62 2.13
N GLY A 9 -7.66 24.11 1.70
CA GLY A 9 -8.08 24.10 0.29
C GLY A 9 -7.36 23.08 -0.58
N VAL A 10 -6.70 22.09 0.02
CA VAL A 10 -5.95 21.03 -0.69
C VAL A 10 -6.84 19.79 -0.83
N PRO A 11 -7.25 19.41 -2.05
CA PRO A 11 -8.04 18.21 -2.28
C PRO A 11 -7.20 16.95 -2.07
N THR A 12 -7.81 15.93 -1.46
CA THR A 12 -7.19 14.61 -1.26
C THR A 12 -8.05 13.52 -1.88
N THR A 13 -7.48 12.35 -2.14
CA THR A 13 -8.27 11.14 -2.37
C THR A 13 -9.10 10.78 -1.13
N GLU A 14 -10.06 9.87 -1.31
CA GLU A 14 -10.60 9.07 -0.20
C GLU A 14 -9.47 8.30 0.51
N VAL A 15 -9.74 7.83 1.73
CA VAL A 15 -8.81 6.94 2.45
C VAL A 15 -8.77 5.60 1.72
N LEU A 16 -7.58 5.23 1.26
CA LEU A 16 -7.34 3.95 0.60
C LEU A 16 -6.76 2.95 1.60
N ASP A 17 -7.29 1.73 1.61
CA ASP A 17 -6.77 0.61 2.37
C ASP A 17 -5.73 -0.14 1.52
N ARG A 18 -4.49 -0.19 2.00
CA ARG A 18 -3.35 -0.82 1.34
C ARG A 18 -2.94 -2.12 2.03
N GLN A 19 -3.84 -2.72 2.81
CA GLN A 19 -3.64 -3.93 3.63
C GLN A 19 -2.67 -3.74 4.80
N TYR A 20 -1.50 -3.16 4.56
CA TYR A 20 -0.45 -2.93 5.56
C TYR A 20 -0.52 -1.54 6.22
N PHE A 21 -1.24 -0.61 5.59
CA PHE A 21 -1.46 0.75 6.06
C PHE A 21 -2.67 1.37 5.36
N LYS A 22 -3.10 2.53 5.85
CA LYS A 22 -4.09 3.39 5.18
C LYS A 22 -3.41 4.65 4.67
N SER A 23 -3.85 5.15 3.53
CA SER A 23 -3.20 6.28 2.86
C SER A 23 -4.19 7.24 2.23
N ILE A 24 -3.80 8.51 2.15
CA ILE A 24 -4.41 9.51 1.26
C ILE A 24 -3.33 10.08 0.34
N TYR A 25 -3.75 10.49 -0.85
CA TYR A 25 -2.88 11.17 -1.82
C TYR A 25 -3.39 12.58 -2.10
N PHE A 26 -2.46 13.49 -2.38
CA PHE A 26 -2.74 14.86 -2.80
C PHE A 26 -1.56 15.41 -3.61
N ASN A 27 -1.76 16.53 -4.29
CA ASN A 27 -0.69 17.25 -4.98
C ASN A 27 -0.19 18.41 -4.12
N ASP A 28 1.13 18.62 -4.09
CA ASP A 28 1.70 19.87 -3.60
C ASP A 28 1.48 21.01 -4.62
N PRO A 29 1.83 22.27 -4.28
CA PRO A 29 1.65 23.40 -5.20
C PRO A 29 2.44 23.31 -6.52
N ASP A 30 3.54 22.56 -6.55
CA ASP A 30 4.36 22.33 -7.75
C ASP A 30 3.86 21.13 -8.58
N GLY A 31 2.84 20.42 -8.10
CA GLY A 31 2.21 19.28 -8.75
C GLY A 31 2.77 17.92 -8.35
N HIS A 32 3.71 17.84 -7.40
CA HIS A 32 4.22 16.55 -6.91
C HIS A 32 3.13 15.78 -6.18
N ILE A 33 3.07 14.47 -6.40
CA ILE A 33 2.16 13.59 -5.66
C ILE A 33 2.80 13.27 -4.31
N LEU A 34 2.09 13.63 -3.24
CA LEU A 34 2.45 13.30 -1.87
C LEU A 34 1.47 12.27 -1.31
N GLU A 35 2.00 11.39 -0.46
CA GLU A 35 1.23 10.39 0.27
C GLU A 35 1.40 10.61 1.77
N ILE A 36 0.28 10.58 2.51
CA ILE A 36 0.31 10.44 3.97
C ILE A 36 -0.24 9.07 4.31
N ALA A 37 0.64 8.21 4.84
CA ALA A 37 0.32 6.84 5.24
C ALA A 37 0.34 6.67 6.76
N THR A 38 -0.50 5.79 7.28
CA THR A 38 -0.46 5.38 8.70
C THR A 38 0.76 4.51 8.98
N ALA A 39 1.31 4.60 10.20
CA ALA A 39 2.46 3.79 10.60
C ALA A 39 2.17 2.28 10.72
N GLY A 40 0.90 1.91 10.91
CA GLY A 40 0.47 0.52 11.05
C GLY A 40 -0.75 0.18 10.18
N PRO A 41 -1.16 -1.10 10.16
CA PRO A 41 -0.69 -2.17 11.06
C PRO A 41 0.72 -2.74 10.76
N GLY A 42 1.23 -2.60 9.53
CA GLY A 42 2.57 -3.04 9.11
C GLY A 42 2.59 -4.41 8.43
N PHE A 43 3.75 -4.85 7.95
CA PHE A 43 3.91 -6.08 7.16
C PHE A 43 3.75 -7.38 7.95
N ALA A 44 3.97 -7.35 9.26
CA ALA A 44 3.73 -8.51 10.13
C ALA A 44 2.23 -8.82 10.35
N THR A 45 1.33 -8.14 9.63
CA THR A 45 -0.12 -8.37 9.70
C THR A 45 -0.49 -9.75 9.20
N ASP A 46 0.20 -10.24 8.18
CA ASP A 46 -0.13 -11.51 7.52
C ASP A 46 1.09 -12.42 7.28
N GLU A 47 2.28 -11.97 7.65
CA GLU A 47 3.53 -12.73 7.60
C GLU A 47 4.18 -12.81 8.98
N ASP A 48 4.93 -13.88 9.24
CA ASP A 48 5.79 -13.98 10.42
C ASP A 48 6.93 -12.94 10.30
N PRO A 49 7.16 -12.08 11.31
CA PRO A 49 8.28 -11.14 11.33
C PRO A 49 9.65 -11.74 10.98
N ALA A 50 9.89 -13.01 11.29
CA ALA A 50 11.15 -13.70 10.99
C ALA A 50 11.30 -14.08 9.51
N HIS A 51 10.21 -14.07 8.74
CA HIS A 51 10.12 -14.56 7.36
C HIS A 51 9.47 -13.56 6.39
N LEU A 52 9.53 -12.26 6.70
CA LEU A 52 8.92 -11.21 5.88
C LEU A 52 9.48 -11.19 4.46
N GLY A 53 8.59 -11.15 3.46
CA GLY A 53 8.97 -10.97 2.06
C GLY A 53 9.59 -12.21 1.41
N GLU A 54 9.61 -13.36 2.10
CA GLU A 54 10.07 -14.64 1.52
C GLU A 54 9.04 -15.24 0.55
N SER A 55 7.79 -14.80 0.60
CA SER A 55 6.69 -15.35 -0.20
C SER A 55 5.85 -14.27 -0.90
N LEU A 56 5.26 -14.62 -2.04
CA LEU A 56 4.34 -13.72 -2.75
C LEU A 56 3.04 -13.55 -1.95
N ARG A 57 2.86 -12.39 -1.33
CA ARG A 57 1.60 -11.97 -0.70
C ARG A 57 0.69 -11.28 -1.72
N LEU A 58 -0.59 -11.60 -1.67
CA LEU A 58 -1.63 -10.93 -2.45
C LEU A 58 -2.72 -10.45 -1.48
N PRO A 59 -3.39 -9.31 -1.77
CA PRO A 59 -4.60 -8.96 -1.04
C PRO A 59 -5.67 -10.01 -1.30
N ALA A 60 -6.55 -10.22 -0.31
CA ALA A 60 -7.55 -11.28 -0.34
C ALA A 60 -8.41 -11.30 -1.63
N TRP A 61 -8.71 -10.13 -2.20
CA TRP A 61 -9.48 -10.01 -3.44
C TRP A 61 -8.74 -10.45 -4.71
N LEU A 62 -7.42 -10.65 -4.67
CA LEU A 62 -6.61 -11.19 -5.77
C LEU A 62 -6.19 -12.64 -5.57
N GLU A 63 -6.47 -13.25 -4.42
CA GLU A 63 -6.04 -14.62 -4.13
C GLU A 63 -6.64 -15.64 -5.11
N ALA A 64 -7.87 -15.42 -5.59
CA ALA A 64 -8.50 -16.27 -6.60
C ALA A 64 -7.70 -16.33 -7.92
N ASP A 65 -6.98 -15.26 -8.25
CA ASP A 65 -6.19 -15.13 -9.48
C ASP A 65 -4.70 -15.47 -9.28
N ARG A 66 -4.31 -15.96 -8.10
CA ARG A 66 -2.91 -16.26 -7.75
C ARG A 66 -2.15 -17.05 -8.81
N PRO A 67 -2.67 -18.16 -9.38
CA PRO A 67 -1.93 -18.91 -10.39
C PRO A 67 -1.61 -18.08 -11.63
N ALA A 68 -2.55 -17.25 -12.08
CA ALA A 68 -2.38 -16.40 -13.24
C ALA A 68 -1.40 -15.25 -12.97
N ILE A 69 -1.46 -14.65 -11.77
CA ILE A 69 -0.53 -13.60 -11.35
C ILE A 69 0.88 -14.17 -11.21
N ALA A 70 1.05 -15.23 -10.41
CA ALA A 70 2.35 -15.84 -10.15
C ALA A 70 3.01 -16.34 -11.43
N GLY A 71 2.24 -16.92 -12.37
CA GLY A 71 2.77 -17.40 -13.65
C GLY A 71 3.29 -16.31 -14.59
N ARG A 72 2.96 -15.02 -14.35
CA ARG A 72 3.43 -13.88 -15.15
C ARG A 72 4.60 -13.13 -14.51
N LEU A 73 4.91 -13.42 -13.25
CA LEU A 73 6.01 -12.77 -12.55
C LEU A 73 7.33 -13.45 -12.88
N ARG A 74 8.39 -12.66 -13.08
CA ARG A 74 9.74 -13.19 -13.16
C ARG A 74 10.25 -13.46 -11.74
N PRO A 75 10.75 -14.67 -11.42
CA PRO A 75 11.32 -14.95 -10.10
C PRO A 75 12.49 -14.00 -9.80
N LEU A 76 12.58 -13.61 -8.52
CA LEU A 76 13.70 -12.82 -7.98
C LEU A 76 14.43 -13.66 -6.95
N THR A 77 15.74 -13.47 -6.85
CA THR A 77 16.57 -14.03 -5.78
C THR A 77 17.00 -12.90 -4.88
N VAL A 78 16.72 -13.04 -3.58
CA VAL A 78 17.23 -12.12 -2.56
C VAL A 78 18.66 -12.56 -2.24
N GLY A 79 19.62 -11.64 -2.35
CA GLY A 79 21.04 -11.87 -2.07
C GLY A 79 21.41 -11.60 -0.62
#